data_AF-A0A2G0W7Z1-F1
#
_entry.id   AF-A0A2G0W7Z1-F1
#
_cell.length_a   1.000
_cell.length_b   1.000
_cell.length_c   1.000
_cell.angle_alpha   90.00
_cell.angle_beta   90.00
_cell.angle_gamma   90.00
#
_symmetry.space_group_name_H-M   'P 1'
#
loop_
_entity.id
_entity.type
_entity.pdbx_description
1 polymer ?
#
loop_
_entity_poly.entity_id
_entity_poly.type
_entity_poly.pdbx_seq_one_letter_code
_entity_poly.pdbx_strand_id
1 'polypeptide(L)'
;MSEAESDLKFDVLLDRVLSHWPDSIDVTQIIVAGDRQDLYVVSGLGRLGDSIVEALEGSADAVLLISLCDALTSTIRSAALYFMEVKPASLRASTVRRNFEDRLHRAATNPDLGWTEEDVLLINRYFAVSLK
;
A
#
# COMPACT_ATOMS: atom_id res chain seq x y z
N MET A 1 -0.42 -22.84 12.17
CA MET A 1 0.35 -21.73 11.59
C MET A 1 1.42 -21.38 12.60
N SER A 2 2.64 -21.14 12.14
CA SER A 2 3.68 -20.56 13.00
C SER A 2 3.34 -19.09 13.31
N GLU A 3 3.96 -18.52 14.34
CA GLU A 3 3.82 -17.11 14.71
C GLU A 3 4.17 -16.20 13.51
N ALA A 4 5.28 -16.50 12.84
CA ALA A 4 5.71 -15.84 11.61
C ALA A 4 4.72 -15.96 10.42
N GLU A 5 3.85 -16.96 10.39
CA GLU A 5 2.79 -17.05 9.36
C GLU A 5 1.53 -16.27 9.75
N SER A 6 1.30 -16.06 11.05
CA SER A 6 0.17 -15.27 11.53
C SER A 6 0.37 -13.77 11.24
N ASP A 7 1.63 -13.33 11.26
CA ASP A 7 2.02 -11.95 10.95
C ASP A 7 1.85 -11.57 9.47
N LEU A 8 1.72 -12.58 8.59
CA LEU A 8 1.50 -12.38 7.14
C LEU A 8 0.03 -12.20 6.78
N LYS A 9 -0.89 -12.26 7.75
CA LYS A 9 -2.32 -12.03 7.48
C LYS A 9 -2.56 -10.59 7.05
N PHE A 10 -3.42 -10.41 6.04
CA PHE A 10 -3.76 -9.09 5.51
C PHE A 10 -4.13 -8.09 6.61
N ASP A 11 -5.02 -8.45 7.53
CA ASP A 11 -5.49 -7.52 8.57
C ASP A 11 -4.34 -7.08 9.50
N VAL A 12 -3.41 -8.00 9.83
CA VAL A 12 -2.22 -7.70 10.65
C VAL A 12 -1.26 -6.78 9.90
N LEU A 13 -1.03 -7.05 8.61
CA LEU A 13 -0.19 -6.20 7.76
C LEU A 13 -0.81 -4.80 7.57
N LEU A 14 -2.14 -4.74 7.41
CA LEU A 14 -2.88 -3.49 7.27
C LEU A 14 -2.78 -2.65 8.54
N ASP A 15 -3.01 -3.24 9.72
CA ASP A 15 -2.89 -2.53 11.00
C ASP A 15 -1.46 -1.99 11.20
N ARG A 16 -0.44 -2.79 10.86
CA ARG A 16 0.96 -2.36 10.92
C ARG A 16 1.20 -1.17 10.02
N VAL A 17 0.80 -1.24 8.75
CA VAL A 17 0.98 -0.12 7.83
C VAL A 17 0.23 1.11 8.32
N LEU A 18 -1.05 0.98 8.71
CA LEU A 18 -1.86 2.10 9.19
C LEU A 18 -1.26 2.79 10.43
N SER A 19 -0.51 2.08 11.27
CA SER A 19 0.18 2.67 12.42
C SER A 19 1.27 3.69 12.04
N HIS A 20 1.76 3.66 10.78
CA HIS A 20 2.71 4.63 10.23
C HIS A 20 2.02 5.80 9.52
N TRP A 21 0.72 5.70 9.24
CA TRP A 21 -0.05 6.76 8.61
C TRP A 21 -0.61 7.73 9.67
N PRO A 22 -0.77 9.01 9.33
CA PRO A 22 -1.51 9.94 10.18
C PRO A 22 -3.00 9.54 10.25
N ASP A 23 -3.64 9.86 11.37
CA ASP A 23 -5.07 9.58 11.62
C ASP A 23 -6.01 10.16 10.54
N SER A 24 -5.60 11.28 9.94
CA SER A 24 -6.34 11.98 8.87
C SER A 24 -5.37 12.59 7.85
N ILE A 25 -5.80 12.62 6.60
CA ILE A 25 -5.07 13.28 5.52
C ILE A 25 -5.95 14.41 4.97
N ASP A 26 -5.39 15.62 4.97
CA ASP A 26 -5.97 16.75 4.28
C ASP A 26 -5.76 16.59 2.77
N VAL A 27 -6.85 16.49 2.02
CA VAL A 27 -6.84 16.36 0.56
C VAL A 27 -7.32 17.62 -0.15
N THR A 28 -7.52 18.74 0.57
CA THR A 28 -7.99 20.01 -0.01
C THR A 28 -7.02 20.61 -1.02
N GLN A 29 -5.74 20.28 -0.94
CA GLN A 29 -4.72 20.74 -1.89
C GLN A 29 -4.57 19.78 -3.08
N ILE A 30 -5.60 19.68 -3.91
CA ILE A 30 -5.50 19.02 -5.20
C ILE A 30 -4.80 19.97 -6.17
N ILE A 31 -3.61 19.59 -6.64
CA ILE A 31 -2.85 20.32 -7.64
C ILE A 31 -2.84 19.55 -8.96
N VAL A 32 -2.76 20.27 -10.08
CA VAL A 32 -2.51 19.64 -11.38
C VAL A 32 -1.04 19.18 -11.41
N ALA A 33 -0.79 17.94 -11.84
CA ALA A 33 0.57 17.43 -11.99
C ALA A 33 1.30 18.28 -13.04
N GLY A 34 2.47 18.83 -12.68
CA GLY A 34 3.16 19.81 -13.52
C GLY A 34 3.61 19.29 -14.89
N ASP A 35 3.84 17.98 -15.00
CA ASP A 35 4.23 17.27 -16.22
C ASP A 35 3.05 16.64 -16.98
N ARG A 36 1.87 16.55 -16.35
CA ARG A 36 0.67 15.91 -16.92
C ARG A 36 -0.59 16.67 -16.49
N GLN A 37 -1.03 17.57 -17.37
CA GLN A 37 -2.16 18.47 -17.12
C GLN A 37 -3.52 17.75 -16.96
N ASP A 38 -3.61 16.48 -17.36
CA ASP A 38 -4.77 15.62 -17.22
C ASP A 38 -4.83 14.90 -15.86
N LEU A 39 -3.84 15.13 -14.98
CA LEU A 39 -3.75 14.47 -13.70
C LEU A 39 -3.81 15.44 -12.53
N TYR A 40 -4.63 15.06 -11.57
CA TYR A 40 -4.77 15.72 -10.29
C TYR A 40 -4.01 14.90 -9.24
N VAL A 41 -3.19 15.57 -8.44
CA VAL A 41 -2.44 14.97 -7.34
C VAL A 41 -2.76 15.71 -6.05
N VAL A 42 -2.87 14.96 -4.96
CA VAL A 42 -2.95 15.56 -3.62
C VAL A 42 -1.53 16.00 -3.25
N SER A 43 -1.37 17.30 -2.99
CA SER A 43 -0.10 17.89 -2.57
C SER A 43 0.46 17.16 -1.35
N GLY A 44 1.72 16.75 -1.41
CA GLY A 44 2.40 16.09 -0.30
C GLY A 44 2.05 14.61 -0.08
N LEU A 45 1.00 14.05 -0.70
CA LEU A 45 0.61 12.65 -0.52
C LEU A 45 1.69 11.67 -1.03
N GLY A 46 2.34 11.98 -2.17
CA GLY A 46 3.46 11.18 -2.68
C GLY A 46 4.61 11.14 -1.68
N ARG A 47 5.10 12.30 -1.26
CA ARG A 47 6.19 12.42 -0.27
C ARG A 47 5.86 11.74 1.06
N LEU A 48 4.60 11.81 1.51
CA LEU A 48 4.15 11.09 2.70
C LEU A 48 4.27 9.58 2.50
N GLY A 49 3.76 9.06 1.37
CA GLY A 49 3.91 7.66 1.00
C GLY A 49 5.38 7.23 0.94
N ASP A 50 6.23 8.01 0.27
CA ASP A 50 7.67 7.74 0.16
C ASP A 50 8.35 7.68 1.53
N SER A 51 8.03 8.62 2.43
CA SER A 51 8.60 8.64 3.80
C SER A 51 8.18 7.43 4.65
N ILE A 52 6.96 6.93 4.43
CA ILE A 52 6.47 5.72 5.10
C ILE A 52 7.16 4.49 4.51
N VAL A 53 7.32 4.43 3.19
CA VAL A 53 8.05 3.36 2.49
C VAL A 53 9.49 3.27 2.98
N GLU A 54 10.20 4.41 3.07
CA GLU A 54 11.58 4.47 3.57
C GLU A 54 11.71 3.92 5.01
N ALA A 55 10.70 4.16 5.86
CA ALA A 55 10.66 3.61 7.21
C ALA A 55 10.46 2.08 7.26
N LEU A 56 10.06 1.45 6.15
CA LEU A 56 9.70 0.04 6.05
C LEU A 56 10.73 -0.79 5.27
N GLU A 57 11.66 -0.16 4.54
CA GLU A 57 12.65 -0.81 3.64
C GLU A 57 13.61 -1.80 4.33
N GLY A 58 13.70 -1.79 5.67
CA GLY A 58 14.54 -2.71 6.44
C GLY A 58 13.85 -3.98 6.94
N SER A 59 12.56 -4.16 6.69
CA SER A 59 11.79 -5.29 7.25
C SER A 59 11.94 -6.55 6.41
N ALA A 60 11.93 -7.73 7.06
CA ALA A 60 11.94 -9.03 6.38
C ALA A 60 10.72 -9.26 5.47
N ASP A 61 9.67 -8.45 5.64
CA ASP A 61 8.46 -8.41 4.85
C ASP A 61 8.26 -7.09 4.07
N ALA A 62 9.35 -6.38 3.78
CA ALA A 62 9.34 -5.07 3.12
C ALA A 62 8.48 -5.06 1.85
N VAL A 63 8.59 -6.06 0.96
CA VAL A 63 7.78 -6.10 -0.28
C VAL A 63 6.27 -6.09 -0.01
N LEU A 64 5.80 -6.72 1.07
CA LEU A 64 4.38 -6.73 1.45
C LEU A 64 3.96 -5.37 2.02
N LEU A 65 4.76 -4.80 2.92
CA LEU A 65 4.47 -3.53 3.58
C LEU A 65 4.51 -2.36 2.60
N ILE A 66 5.51 -2.32 1.72
CA ILE A 66 5.67 -1.30 0.68
C ILE A 66 4.52 -1.41 -0.33
N SER A 67 4.20 -2.62 -0.82
CA SER A 67 3.08 -2.83 -1.74
C SER A 67 1.74 -2.39 -1.15
N LEU A 68 1.56 -2.55 0.17
CA LEU A 68 0.36 -2.14 0.88
C LEU A 68 0.29 -0.61 1.07
N CYS A 69 1.41 0.05 1.34
CA CYS A 69 1.51 1.52 1.34
C CYS A 69 1.13 2.10 -0.03
N ASP A 70 1.60 1.46 -1.09
CA ASP A 70 1.28 1.78 -2.48
C ASP A 70 -0.22 1.65 -2.79
N ALA A 71 -0.83 0.56 -2.31
CA ALA A 71 -2.26 0.30 -2.46
C ALA A 71 -3.10 1.34 -1.69
N LEU A 72 -2.69 1.71 -0.47
CA LEU A 72 -3.33 2.76 0.32
C LEU A 72 -3.24 4.12 -0.36
N THR A 73 -2.04 4.52 -0.80
CA THR A 73 -1.81 5.78 -1.53
C THR A 73 -2.69 5.88 -2.77
N SER A 74 -2.78 4.80 -3.54
CA SER A 74 -3.65 4.73 -4.72
C SER A 74 -5.12 4.87 -4.36
N THR A 75 -5.56 4.23 -3.26
CA THR A 75 -6.95 4.28 -2.79
C THR A 75 -7.32 5.67 -2.29
N ILE A 76 -6.44 6.32 -1.53
CA ILE A 76 -6.61 7.71 -1.07
C ILE A 76 -6.71 8.65 -2.26
N ARG A 77 -5.84 8.50 -3.26
CA ARG A 77 -5.89 9.31 -4.50
C ARG A 77 -7.23 9.17 -5.22
N SER A 78 -7.75 7.94 -5.36
CA SER A 78 -9.06 7.72 -5.98
C SER A 78 -10.22 8.31 -5.16
N ALA A 79 -10.11 8.31 -3.83
CA ALA A 79 -11.12 8.90 -2.93
C ALA A 79 -11.07 10.44 -2.93
N ALA A 80 -9.88 11.03 -3.00
CA ALA A 80 -9.68 12.48 -2.98
C ALA A 80 -10.39 13.22 -4.12
N LEU A 81 -10.74 12.54 -5.22
CA LEU A 81 -11.57 13.11 -6.30
C LEU A 81 -12.96 13.57 -5.85
N TYR A 82 -13.45 13.10 -4.69
CA TYR A 82 -14.84 13.31 -4.25
C TYR A 82 -15.00 13.79 -2.80
N PHE A 83 -13.91 14.01 -2.06
CA PHE A 83 -13.93 14.37 -0.63
C PHE A 83 -12.87 15.41 -0.28
N MET A 84 -13.16 16.24 0.73
CA MET A 84 -12.22 17.25 1.28
C MET A 84 -11.27 16.67 2.34
N GLU A 85 -11.62 15.53 2.94
CA GLU A 85 -10.85 14.84 3.98
C GLU A 85 -10.99 13.33 3.79
N VAL A 86 -9.90 12.57 3.96
CA VAL A 86 -9.92 11.11 3.97
C VAL A 86 -9.32 10.61 5.29
N LYS A 87 -10.03 9.70 5.95
CA LYS A 87 -9.56 8.95 7.13
C LYS A 87 -9.08 7.57 6.67
N PRO A 88 -7.75 7.31 6.60
CA PRO A 88 -7.23 6.04 6.08
C PRO A 88 -7.78 4.80 6.80
N ALA A 89 -7.96 4.89 8.13
CA ALA A 89 -8.57 3.84 8.94
C ALA A 89 -10.03 3.51 8.56
N SER A 90 -10.72 4.40 7.86
CA SER A 90 -12.11 4.20 7.39
C SER A 90 -12.18 3.59 5.98
N LEU A 91 -11.05 3.30 5.34
CA LEU A 91 -11.04 2.65 4.04
C LEU A 91 -11.63 1.24 4.14
N ARG A 92 -12.42 0.85 3.14
CA ARG A 92 -12.99 -0.49 3.09
C ARG A 92 -11.87 -1.51 2.87
N ALA A 93 -11.61 -2.33 3.89
CA ALA A 93 -10.58 -3.37 3.88
C ALA A 93 -10.64 -4.25 2.62
N SER A 94 -11.84 -4.63 2.16
CA SER A 94 -12.03 -5.44 0.95
C SER A 94 -11.50 -4.77 -0.34
N THR A 95 -11.62 -3.44 -0.45
CA THR A 95 -11.15 -2.69 -1.62
C THR A 95 -9.63 -2.54 -1.59
N VAL A 96 -9.07 -2.25 -0.41
CA VAL A 96 -7.62 -2.16 -0.22
C VAL A 96 -6.98 -3.52 -0.49
N ARG A 97 -7.56 -4.61 0.03
CA ARG A 97 -7.10 -5.98 -0.17
C ARG A 97 -7.04 -6.36 -1.66
N ARG A 98 -8.10 -6.09 -2.43
CA ARG A 98 -8.11 -6.38 -3.87
C ARG A 98 -6.97 -5.64 -4.59
N ASN A 99 -6.83 -4.34 -4.36
CA ASN A 99 -5.77 -3.54 -4.98
C ASN A 99 -4.36 -4.02 -4.57
N PHE A 100 -4.20 -4.45 -3.33
CA PHE A 100 -2.96 -5.04 -2.83
C PHE A 100 -2.65 -6.37 -3.53
N GLU A 101 -3.61 -7.29 -3.61
CA GLU A 101 -3.45 -8.59 -4.25
C GLU A 101 -3.13 -8.47 -5.76
N ASP A 102 -3.73 -7.50 -6.46
CA ASP A 102 -3.42 -7.17 -7.86
C ASP A 102 -1.96 -6.71 -8.01
N ARG A 103 -1.48 -5.88 -7.08
CA ARG A 103 -0.08 -5.40 -7.06
C ARG A 103 0.90 -6.52 -6.75
N LEU A 104 0.58 -7.40 -5.81
CA LEU A 104 1.41 -8.57 -5.50
C LEU A 104 1.51 -9.54 -6.69
N HIS A 105 0.41 -9.76 -7.40
CA HIS A 105 0.44 -10.55 -8.63
C HIS A 105 1.40 -9.94 -9.66
N ARG A 106 1.33 -8.62 -9.85
CA ARG A 106 2.26 -7.91 -10.73
C ARG A 106 3.71 -8.02 -10.24
N ALA A 107 3.96 -7.87 -8.94
CA ALA A 107 5.29 -7.99 -8.35
C ALA A 107 5.89 -9.39 -8.56
N ALA A 108 5.10 -10.45 -8.40
CA ALA A 108 5.56 -11.83 -8.55
C ALA A 108 5.78 -12.26 -10.02
N THR A 109 5.21 -11.54 -10.99
CA THR A 109 5.20 -11.94 -12.40
C THR A 109 5.98 -11.01 -13.33
N ASN A 110 6.38 -9.83 -12.84
CA ASN A 110 7.12 -8.84 -13.63
C ASN A 110 8.57 -8.70 -13.13
N PRO A 111 9.56 -9.24 -13.87
CA PRO A 111 10.97 -9.19 -13.48
C PRO A 111 11.58 -7.77 -13.54
N ASP A 112 10.97 -6.84 -14.27
CA ASP A 112 11.48 -5.47 -14.42
C ASP A 112 11.32 -4.64 -13.13
N LEU A 113 10.58 -5.15 -12.14
CA LEU A 113 10.38 -4.49 -10.85
C LEU A 113 11.53 -4.73 -9.86
N GLY A 114 12.50 -5.58 -10.19
CA GLY A 114 13.73 -5.74 -9.40
C GLY A 114 13.59 -6.52 -8.09
N TRP A 115 12.46 -7.20 -7.86
CA TRP A 115 12.24 -8.03 -6.68
C TRP A 115 13.12 -9.27 -6.67
N THR A 116 13.58 -9.67 -5.48
CA THR A 116 14.41 -10.86 -5.31
C THR A 116 13.57 -12.15 -5.32
N GLU A 117 14.21 -13.31 -5.49
CA GLU A 117 13.52 -14.59 -5.37
C GLU A 117 12.91 -14.80 -3.98
N GLU A 118 13.55 -14.28 -2.93
CA GLU A 118 13.02 -14.32 -1.55
C GLU A 118 11.74 -13.50 -1.40
N ASP A 119 11.68 -12.32 -2.02
CA ASP A 119 10.47 -11.48 -2.06
C ASP A 119 9.32 -12.20 -2.76
N VAL A 120 9.59 -12.88 -3.88
CA VAL A 120 8.59 -13.67 -4.61
C VAL A 120 8.09 -14.85 -3.76
N LEU A 121 8.99 -15.53 -3.04
CA LEU A 121 8.60 -16.59 -2.11
C LEU A 121 7.71 -16.06 -0.98
N LEU A 122 8.00 -14.87 -0.46
CA LEU A 122 7.18 -14.23 0.56
C LEU A 122 5.77 -13.89 0.04
N ILE A 123 5.65 -13.38 -1.19
CA ILE A 123 4.36 -13.14 -1.85
C ILE A 123 3.55 -14.44 -1.96
N ASN A 124 4.20 -15.54 -2.39
CA ASN A 124 3.54 -16.83 -2.49
C ASN A 124 3.06 -17.35 -1.13
N ARG A 125 3.84 -17.13 -0.07
CA ARG A 125 3.43 -17.46 1.31
C ARG A 125 2.21 -16.65 1.75
N TYR A 126 2.15 -15.35 1.44
CA TYR A 126 0.98 -14.52 1.73
C TYR A 126 -0.29 -15.12 1.11
N PHE A 127 -0.28 -15.48 -0.18
CA PHE A 127 -1.45 -16.07 -0.83
C PHE A 127 -1.82 -17.44 -0.26
N ALA A 128 -0.85 -18.25 0.14
CA ALA A 128 -1.10 -19.57 0.76
C ALA A 128 -1.78 -19.48 2.13
N VAL A 129 -1.56 -18.39 2.87
CA VAL A 129 -2.18 -18.13 4.18
C VAL A 129 -3.51 -17.40 4.04
N SER A 130 -3.60 -16.41 3.15
CA SER A 130 -4.74 -15.48 3.07
C SER A 130 -5.92 -15.98 2.24
N LEU A 131 -5.74 -17.01 1.41
CA LEU A 131 -6.80 -17.65 0.62
C LEU A 131 -7.42 -18.90 1.29
N LYS A 132 -7.04 -19.18 2.54
CA LYS A 132 -7.68 -20.19 3.39
C LYS A 132 -8.74 -19.56 4.27
#